data_AF-A0A4V2AQS7-F1
#
_entry.id   AF-A0A4V2AQS7-F1
#
_cell.length_a   1.000
_cell.length_b   1.000
_cell.length_c   1.000
_cell.angle_alpha   90.00
_cell.angle_beta   90.00
_cell.angle_gamma   90.00
#
_symmetry.space_group_name_H-M   'P 1'
#
loop_
_entity.id
_entity.type
_entity.pdbx_description
1 polymer ?
#
loop_
_entity_poly.entity_id
_entity_poly.type
_entity_poly.pdbx_seq_one_letter_code
_entity_poly.pdbx_strand_id
1 'polypeptide(L)' 'QETDLFEWMCNNFERKDGSITFLKRDSDATMKELKFKEGYLIKFEEVYASDNKNPMIVSFGISAKEISMGNGTHTNEWV' A
#
# COMPACT_ATOMS: atom_id res chain seq x y z
N GLN A 1 9.53 -7.89 13.33
CA GLN A 1 8.96 -8.13 12.00
C GLN A 1 7.53 -7.63 12.10
N GLU A 2 7.16 -6.63 11.31
CA GLU A 2 5.84 -6.02 11.43
C GLU A 2 4.78 -6.92 10.77
N THR A 3 3.71 -7.22 11.51
CA THR A 3 2.60 -8.09 11.09
C THR A 3 1.35 -7.30 10.69
N ASP A 4 1.44 -5.97 10.68
CA ASP A 4 0.32 -5.03 10.52
C ASP A 4 -0.47 -5.23 9.23
N LEU A 5 0.19 -5.61 8.13
CA LEU A 5 -0.47 -5.91 6.85
C LEU A 5 -1.27 -7.21 6.92
N PHE A 6 -0.77 -8.22 7.64
CA PHE A 6 -1.49 -9.46 7.87
C PHE A 6 -2.69 -9.23 8.79
N GLU A 7 -2.51 -8.47 9.87
CA GLU A 7 -3.58 -8.09 10.78
C GLU A 7 -4.68 -7.30 10.07
N TRP A 8 -4.28 -6.34 9.23
CA TRP A 8 -5.21 -5.57 8.41
C TRP A 8 -5.97 -6.46 7.41
N MET A 9 -5.30 -7.45 6.80
CA MET A 9 -5.96 -8.43 5.93
C MET A 9 -7.02 -9.26 6.68
N CYS A 10 -6.73 -9.67 7.91
CA CYS A 10 -7.66 -10.45 8.72
C CYS A 10 -8.90 -9.65 9.15
N ASN A 11 -8.86 -8.32 9.05
CA ASN A 11 -9.95 -7.43 9.43
C ASN A 11 -10.66 -6.85 8.21
N ASN A 12 -11.62 -7.61 7.67
CA ASN A 12 -12.37 -7.26 6.46
C ASN A 12 -13.14 -5.93 6.51
N PHE A 13 -13.36 -5.35 7.69
CA PHE A 13 -14.08 -4.08 7.86
C PHE A 13 -13.14 -2.90 8.12
N GLU A 14 -11.87 -3.15 8.40
CA GLU A 14 -10.93 -2.11 8.76
C GLU A 14 -10.48 -1.32 7.55
N ARG A 15 -10.70 -0.01 7.64
CA ARG A 15 -10.28 0.97 6.65
C ARG A 15 -9.08 1.71 7.18
N LYS A 16 -8.05 1.87 6.34
CA LYS A 16 -6.90 2.72 6.64
C LYS A 16 -6.71 3.77 5.56
N ASP A 17 -6.26 4.93 5.99
CA ASP A 17 -5.69 5.96 5.13
C ASP A 17 -4.17 5.80 5.16
N GLY A 18 -3.51 6.14 4.06
CA GLY A 18 -2.06 6.03 4.01
C GLY A 18 -1.44 6.70 2.80
N SER A 19 -0.12 6.66 2.74
CA SER A 19 0.63 7.17 1.60
C SER A 19 1.81 6.30 1.20
N ILE A 20 2.14 6.36 -0.09
CA ILE A 20 3.31 5.74 -0.71
C ILE A 20 4.20 6.87 -1.20
N THR A 21 5.31 7.07 -0.49
CA THR A 21 6.29 8.11 -0.82
C THR A 21 7.41 7.53 -1.67
N PHE A 22 7.55 8.06 -2.88
CA PHE A 22 8.65 7.75 -3.77
C PHE A 22 9.77 8.76 -3.53
N LEU A 23 10.92 8.29 -3.04
CA LEU A 23 12.10 9.13 -2.82
C LEU A 23 12.93 9.25 -4.11
N LYS A 24 13.73 10.32 -4.20
CA LYS A 24 14.72 10.45 -5.26
C LYS A 24 15.84 9.41 -5.08
N ARG A 25 16.51 9.04 -6.18
CA ARG A 25 17.60 8.04 -6.15
C ARG A 25 18.89 8.59 -5.54
N ASP A 26 19.08 9.90 -5.65
CA ASP A 26 20.30 10.64 -5.31
C ASP A 26 20.19 11.39 -3.97
N SER A 27 19.00 11.43 -3.36
CA SER A 27 18.76 12.13 -2.09
C SER A 27 17.52 11.60 -1.38
N ASP A 28 17.41 11.84 -0.08
CA ASP A 28 16.24 11.52 0.74
C ASP A 28 15.05 12.48 0.51
N ALA A 29 15.08 13.26 -0.58
CA ALA A 29 14.00 14.16 -0.94
C ALA A 29 12.83 13.39 -1.56
N THR A 30 11.61 13.75 -1.18
CA THR A 30 10.38 13.23 -1.80
C THR A 30 10.31 13.63 -3.27
N MET A 31 10.19 12.65 -4.16
CA MET A 31 9.93 12.86 -5.58
C MET A 31 8.43 13.02 -5.85
N LYS A 32 7.62 12.09 -5.36
CA LYS A 32 6.16 12.12 -5.46
C LYS A 32 5.56 11.29 -4.32
N GLU A 33 4.32 11.60 -3.97
CA GLU A 33 3.57 10.90 -2.93
C GLU A 33 2.19 10.52 -3.46
N LEU A 34 1.84 9.25 -3.39
CA LEU A 34 0.49 8.76 -3.64
C LEU A 34 -0.21 8.63 -2.29
N LYS A 35 -1.38 9.27 -2.14
CA LYS A 35 -2.22 9.15 -0.95
C LYS A 35 -3.46 8.34 -1.28
N PHE A 36 -3.88 7.49 -0.36
CA PHE A 36 -5.14 6.75 -0.46
C PHE A 36 -5.98 6.97 0.80
N LYS A 37 -7.31 6.97 0.64
CA LYS A 37 -8.26 7.07 1.74
C LYS A 37 -9.30 5.95 1.69
N GLU A 38 -9.76 5.57 2.87
CA GLU A 38 -10.72 4.49 3.09
C GLU A 38 -10.31 3.21 2.34
N GLY A 39 -9.04 2.81 2.50
CA GLY A 39 -8.47 1.63 1.86
C GLY A 39 -8.85 0.33 2.59
N TYR A 40 -9.13 -0.72 1.83
CA TYR A 40 -9.27 -2.09 2.31
C TYR A 40 -8.15 -2.95 1.73
N LEU A 41 -7.61 -3.86 2.53
CA LEU A 41 -6.65 -4.84 2.03
C LEU A 41 -7.41 -6.05 1.46
N ILE A 42 -7.41 -6.17 0.13
CA ILE A 42 -8.20 -7.17 -0.62
C ILE A 42 -7.40 -8.40 -1.04
N LYS A 43 -6.07 -8.32 -0.96
CA LYS A 43 -5.15 -9.42 -1.27
C LYS A 43 -3.92 -9.29 -0.39
N PHE A 44 -3.47 -10.41 0.18
CA PHE A 44 -2.19 -10.53 0.87
C PHE A 44 -1.52 -11.85 0.46
N GLU A 45 -0.24 -11.80 0.11
CA GLU A 45 0.56 -12.93 -0.32
C GLU A 45 1.99 -12.71 0.17
N GLU A 46 2.54 -13.68 0.90
CA GLU A 46 3.91 -13.65 1.40
C GLU A 46 4.66 -14.87 0.87
N VAL A 47 5.79 -14.62 0.20
CA VAL A 47 6.61 -15.66 -0.41
C VAL A 47 8.01 -15.60 0.19
N TYR A 48 8.49 -16.75 0.64
CA TYR A 48 9.84 -16.92 1.15
C TYR A 48 10.64 -17.89 0.28
N ALA A 49 11.83 -17.48 -0.14
CA ALA A 49 12.78 -18.29 -0.91
C ALA A 49 14.20 -18.03 -0.39
N SER A 50 14.79 -19.02 0.30
CA SER A 50 16.06 -18.87 1.01
C SER A 50 17.27 -18.62 0.10
N ASP A 51 17.17 -18.95 -1.18
CA ASP A 51 18.22 -18.88 -2.19
C ASP A 51 18.11 -17.62 -3.07
N ASN A 52 17.04 -16.82 -2.90
CA ASN A 52 16.78 -15.67 -3.76
C ASN A 52 17.41 -14.38 -3.22
N LYS A 53 17.75 -13.44 -4.12
CA LYS A 53 18.37 -12.15 -3.74
C LYS A 53 17.48 -11.31 -2.81
N ASN A 54 16.16 -11.45 -2.97
CA ASN A 54 15.15 -10.91 -2.06
C ASN A 54 14.42 -12.11 -1.44
N PRO A 55 14.88 -12.61 -0.28
CA PRO A 55 14.41 -13.89 0.26
C PRO A 55 12.99 -13.82 0.82
N MET A 56 12.44 -12.63 1.03
CA MET A 56 11.09 -12.41 1.54
C MET A 56 10.43 -11.33 0.71
N ILE A 57 9.28 -11.65 0.12
CA ILE A 57 8.49 -10.73 -0.71
C ILE A 57 7.05 -10.77 -0.22
N VAL A 58 6.52 -9.60 0.13
CA VAL A 58 5.11 -9.41 0.45
C VAL A 58 4.44 -8.68 -0.70
N SER A 59 3.40 -9.29 -1.26
CA SER A 59 2.54 -8.71 -2.30
C SER A 59 1.14 -8.53 -1.73
N PHE A 60 0.63 -7.31 -1.77
CA PHE A 60 -0.71 -7.00 -1.30
C PHE A 60 -1.45 -6.08 -2.25
N GLY A 61 -2.78 -6.10 -2.18
CA GLY A 61 -3.65 -5.23 -2.95
C GLY A 61 -4.53 -4.40 -2.02
N ILE A 62 -4.59 -3.09 -2.25
CA ILE A 62 -5.49 -2.18 -1.54
C ILE A 62 -6.56 -1.69 -2.51
N SER A 63 -7.83 -1.83 -2.13
CA SER A 63 -8.95 -1.14 -2.78
C SER A 63 -9.28 0.10 -1.97
N ALA A 64 -9.09 1.28 -2.58
CA ALA A 64 -9.33 2.57 -1.91
C ALA A 64 -10.51 3.30 -2.53
N LYS A 65 -11.22 4.06 -1.69
CA LYS A 65 -12.29 4.94 -2.16
C LYS A 65 -11.75 6.15 -2.90
N GLU A 66 -10.66 6.72 -2.41
CA GLU A 66 -10.03 7.89 -3.02
C GLU A 66 -8.53 7.68 -3.13
N ILE A 67 -7.96 8.06 -4.26
CA ILE A 67 -6.52 8.18 -4.46
C ILE A 67 -6.18 9.56 -4.99
N SER A 68 -5.07 10.13 -4.54
CA SER A 68 -4.54 11.41 -5.04
C SER A 68 -3.03 11.37 -5.18
N MET A 69 -2.51 12.07 -6.19
CA MET A 69 -1.07 12.23 -6.43
C MET A 69 -0.83 13.49 -7.28
N GLY A 70 0.00 14.40 -6.78
CA GLY A 70 0.20 15.70 -7.42
C GLY A 70 -1.13 16.47 -7.51
N ASN A 71 -1.54 16.82 -8.72
CA ASN A 71 -2.82 17.50 -8.97
C ASN A 71 -3.96 16.56 -9.38
N GLY A 72 -3.68 15.25 -9.52
CA GLY A 72 -4.68 14.26 -9.90
C GLY A 72 -5.39 13.67 -8.69
N THR A 73 -6.71 13.56 -8.76
CA THR A 73 -7.55 12.88 -7.76
C THR A 73 -8.55 11.98 -8.47
N HIS A 74 -8.79 10.80 -7.92
CA HIS A 74 -9.81 9.87 -8.37
C HIS A 74 -10.58 9.35 -7.15
N THR A 75 -11.91 9.44 -7.20
CA THR A 75 -12.80 9.01 -6.12
C THR A 75 -13.87 8.09 -6.70
N ASN A 76 -14.04 6.94 -6.05
CA ASN A 76 -15.13 6.00 -6.33
C ASN A 76 -16.34 6.41 -5.49
N GLU A 77 -17.38 6.91 -6.16
CA GLU A 77 -18.70 7.05 -5.55
C GLU A 77 -19.39 5.68 -5.60
N TRP A 78 -19.38 4.97 -4.47
CA TRP A 78 -20.14 3.74 -4.31
C TRP A 78 -21.63 4.12 -4.19
N VAL A 79 -22.38 3.96 -5.29
CA VAL A 79 -23.85 4.06 -5.32
C VAL A 79 -24.45 2.72 -4.90
#